data_AF-A0A4Q9MWE3-F1
#
_entry.id   AF-A0A4Q9MWE3-F1
#
_cell.length_a   1.000
_cell.length_b   1.000
_cell.length_c   1.000
_cell.angle_alpha   90.00
_cell.angle_beta   90.00
_cell.angle_gamma   90.00
#
_symmetry.space_group_name_H-M   'P 1'
#
loop_
_entity.id
_entity.type
_entity.pdbx_description
1 polymer ?
#
loop_
_entity_poly.entity_id
_entity_poly.type
_entity_poly.pdbx_seq_one_letter_code
_entity_poly.pdbx_strand_id
1 'polypeptide(L)'
;MAIRHRRTHKSQPSWFDKVFPPNRSKEARPGPPSPAAGYALIAASVAFLLVGSYAVFFSALVPVTGVWLLDVLARDTHYKYLVIILISSGTGFVIANWVGWQYYRNS
;
A
#
# COMPACT_ATOMS: atom_id res chain seq x y z
N MET A 1 1.12 -51.43 27.95
CA MET A 1 -0.04 -50.52 28.08
C MET A 1 -0.03 -49.59 26.87
N ALA A 2 -0.86 -49.84 25.85
CA ALA A 2 -0.79 -49.15 24.56
C ALA A 2 -1.89 -48.08 24.46
N ILE A 3 -1.49 -46.81 24.31
CA ILE A 3 -2.41 -45.68 24.12
C ILE A 3 -2.89 -45.69 22.66
N ARG A 4 -4.15 -46.10 22.44
CA ARG A 4 -4.82 -45.91 21.15
C ARG A 4 -5.14 -44.43 20.97
N HIS A 5 -4.42 -43.76 20.08
CA HIS A 5 -4.82 -42.45 19.57
C HIS A 5 -6.18 -42.58 18.86
N ARG A 6 -7.23 -42.13 19.52
CA ARG A 6 -8.57 -41.98 18.94
C ARG A 6 -8.47 -40.87 17.89
N ARG A 7 -8.47 -41.25 16.62
CA ARG A 7 -8.48 -40.32 15.47
C ARG A 7 -9.82 -39.57 15.52
N THR A 8 -9.81 -38.34 16.01
CA THR A 8 -11.00 -37.48 16.03
C THR A 8 -11.27 -37.03 14.61
N HIS A 9 -12.27 -37.64 13.98
CA HIS A 9 -12.82 -37.17 12.72
C HIS A 9 -13.51 -35.84 13.01
N LYS A 10 -12.79 -34.71 12.86
CA LYS A 10 -13.39 -33.38 12.91
C LYS A 10 -14.40 -33.32 11.77
N SER A 11 -15.69 -33.45 12.09
CA SER A 11 -16.78 -33.23 11.15
C SER A 11 -16.69 -31.77 10.72
N GLN A 12 -16.19 -31.55 9.51
CA GLN A 12 -16.17 -30.24 8.90
C GLN A 12 -17.63 -29.73 8.82
N PRO A 13 -17.94 -28.55 9.38
CA PRO A 13 -19.30 -28.03 9.40
C PRO A 13 -19.84 -27.81 7.98
N SER A 14 -21.08 -28.21 7.72
CA SER A 14 -21.75 -28.11 6.41
C SER A 14 -21.90 -26.69 5.85
N TRP A 15 -21.65 -25.66 6.68
CA TRP A 15 -21.61 -24.28 6.21
C TRP A 15 -20.32 -23.94 5.46
N PHE A 16 -19.22 -24.70 5.62
CA PHE A 16 -18.00 -24.51 4.82
C PHE A 16 -18.24 -24.76 3.33
N ASP A 17 -19.14 -25.67 2.98
CA ASP A 17 -19.52 -25.94 1.58
C ASP A 17 -20.29 -24.78 0.94
N LYS A 18 -20.89 -23.91 1.76
CA LYS A 18 -21.61 -22.71 1.29
C LYS A 18 -20.67 -21.55 0.98
N VAL A 19 -19.49 -21.50 1.63
CA VAL A 19 -18.49 -20.46 1.41
C VAL A 19 -17.77 -20.64 0.07
N PHE A 20 -17.67 -21.88 -0.39
CA PHE A 20 -17.01 -22.23 -1.64
C PHE A 20 -18.01 -22.90 -2.59
N PRO A 21 -18.70 -22.13 -3.46
CA PRO A 21 -19.59 -22.72 -4.44
C PRO A 21 -18.80 -23.72 -5.32
N PRO A 22 -19.26 -24.98 -5.46
CA PRO A 22 -18.51 -26.04 -6.15
C PRO A 22 -18.34 -25.80 -7.66
N ASN A 23 -19.01 -24.78 -8.21
CA ASN A 23 -19.02 -24.49 -9.63
C ASN A 23 -18.46 -23.10 -10.00
N ARG A 24 -17.39 -22.65 -9.34
CA ARG A 24 -16.61 -21.49 -9.80
C ARG A 24 -15.64 -21.86 -10.95
N SER A 25 -16.08 -22.72 -11.86
CA SER A 25 -15.19 -23.34 -12.86
C SER A 25 -15.23 -22.65 -14.23
N LYS A 26 -16.19 -21.77 -14.50
CA LYS A 26 -16.38 -21.15 -15.83
C LYS A 26 -16.84 -19.69 -15.81
N GLU A 27 -16.57 -18.96 -14.75
CA GLU A 27 -16.60 -17.51 -14.86
C GLU A 27 -15.37 -17.13 -15.68
N ALA A 28 -15.58 -16.54 -16.88
CA ALA A 28 -14.52 -16.20 -17.81
C ALA A 28 -13.44 -15.42 -17.06
N ARG A 29 -12.33 -16.07 -16.73
CA ARG A 29 -11.22 -15.40 -16.06
C ARG A 29 -10.82 -14.27 -16.99
N PRO A 30 -10.84 -13.00 -16.55
CA PRO A 30 -10.28 -11.94 -17.38
C PRO A 30 -8.88 -12.39 -17.76
N GLY A 31 -8.58 -12.33 -19.07
CA GLY A 31 -7.26 -12.69 -19.58
C GLY A 31 -6.17 -11.94 -18.81
N PRO A 32 -4.93 -12.48 -18.76
CA PRO A 32 -3.84 -11.78 -18.08
C PRO A 32 -3.78 -10.33 -18.58
N PRO A 33 -3.62 -9.35 -17.68
CA PRO A 33 -3.58 -7.95 -18.07
C PRO A 33 -2.50 -7.75 -19.13
N SER A 34 -2.80 -6.91 -20.13
CA SER A 34 -1.82 -6.64 -21.19
C SER A 34 -0.52 -6.13 -20.59
N PRO A 35 0.66 -6.59 -21.06
CA PRO A 35 1.94 -6.07 -20.59
C PRO A 35 2.06 -4.55 -20.72
N ALA A 36 1.42 -3.97 -21.74
CA ALA A 36 1.33 -2.53 -21.95
C ALA A 36 0.65 -1.79 -20.78
N ALA A 37 -0.40 -2.36 -20.18
CA ALA A 37 -1.04 -1.79 -19.00
C ALA A 37 -0.10 -1.81 -17.78
N GLY A 38 0.70 -2.87 -17.64
CA GLY A 38 1.73 -2.95 -16.61
C GLY A 38 2.80 -1.88 -16.78
N TYR A 39 3.33 -1.71 -18.00
CA TYR A 39 4.31 -0.67 -18.28
C TYR A 39 3.72 0.74 -18.12
N ALA A 40 2.48 0.97 -18.52
CA ALA A 40 1.80 2.24 -18.32
C ALA A 40 1.65 2.58 -16.83
N LEU A 41 1.30 1.59 -16.00
CA LEU A 41 1.24 1.76 -14.54
C LEU A 41 2.61 2.09 -13.94
N ILE A 42 3.66 1.40 -14.37
CA ILE A 42 5.02 1.68 -13.90
C ILE A 42 5.45 3.08 -14.32
N ALA A 43 5.25 3.45 -15.58
CA ALA A 43 5.59 4.77 -16.10
C ALA A 43 4.81 5.88 -15.38
N ALA A 44 3.50 5.70 -15.17
CA ALA A 44 2.67 6.62 -14.41
C ALA A 44 3.12 6.76 -12.96
N SER A 45 3.49 5.64 -12.32
CA SER A 45 3.98 5.64 -10.93
C SER A 45 5.32 6.37 -10.80
N VAL A 46 6.25 6.13 -11.73
CA VAL A 46 7.54 6.83 -11.77
C VAL A 46 7.34 8.32 -12.03
N ALA A 47 6.49 8.68 -13.00
CA ALA A 47 6.16 10.07 -13.29
C ALA A 47 5.53 10.77 -12.07
N PHE A 48 4.57 10.12 -11.40
CA PHE A 48 3.95 10.63 -10.19
C PHE A 48 4.97 10.81 -9.06
N LEU A 49 5.88 9.85 -8.88
CA LEU A 49 6.94 9.94 -7.89
C LEU A 49 7.87 11.11 -8.16
N LEU A 50 8.29 11.31 -9.41
CA LEU A 50 9.18 12.40 -9.80
C LEU A 50 8.50 13.77 -9.64
N VAL A 51 7.27 13.93 -10.14
CA VAL A 51 6.51 15.18 -10.02
C VAL A 51 6.17 15.48 -8.58
N GLY A 52 5.73 14.49 -7.80
CA GLY A 52 5.45 14.62 -6.38
C GLY A 52 6.71 15.00 -5.60
N SER A 53 7.83 14.33 -5.87
CA SER A 53 9.11 14.64 -5.21
C SER A 53 9.56 16.06 -5.54
N TYR A 54 9.43 16.48 -6.81
CA TYR A 54 9.71 17.84 -7.23
C TYR A 54 8.84 18.85 -6.48
N ALA A 55 7.51 18.65 -6.46
CA ALA A 55 6.56 19.54 -5.80
C ALA A 55 6.85 19.72 -4.31
N VAL A 56 7.27 18.65 -3.65
CA VAL A 56 7.30 18.52 -2.20
C VAL A 56 8.68 18.84 -1.61
N PHE A 57 9.78 18.47 -2.29
CA PHE A 57 11.15 18.66 -1.79
C PHE A 57 11.95 19.73 -2.54
N PHE A 58 11.80 19.82 -3.87
CA PHE A 58 12.73 20.60 -4.71
C PHE A 58 12.17 21.94 -5.19
N SER A 59 10.85 22.06 -5.31
CA SER A 59 10.13 23.28 -5.76
C SER A 59 10.51 24.53 -4.98
N ALA A 60 10.87 24.37 -3.71
CA ALA A 60 11.31 25.42 -2.80
C ALA A 60 12.70 26.00 -3.12
N LEU A 61 13.55 25.22 -3.78
CA LEU A 61 14.99 25.46 -3.94
C LEU A 61 15.38 25.78 -5.39
N VAL A 62 14.50 25.50 -6.36
CA VAL A 62 14.80 25.63 -7.79
C VAL A 62 14.04 26.84 -8.37
N PRO A 63 14.71 27.70 -9.16
CA PRO A 63 14.04 28.82 -9.84
C PRO A 63 13.04 28.34 -10.90
N VAL A 64 12.17 29.26 -11.30
CA VAL A 64 11.07 29.04 -12.26
C VAL A 64 11.63 28.46 -13.57
N THR A 65 11.06 27.35 -14.03
CA THR A 65 11.60 26.54 -15.14
C THR A 65 11.04 26.94 -16.51
N GLY A 66 9.94 27.69 -16.54
CA GLY A 66 9.23 28.08 -17.76
C GLY A 66 8.19 27.05 -18.22
N VAL A 67 8.12 25.88 -17.57
CA VAL A 67 7.08 24.87 -17.81
C VAL A 67 5.89 25.19 -16.92
N TRP A 68 4.75 25.55 -17.53
CA TRP A 68 3.56 26.02 -16.81
C TRP A 68 3.17 25.13 -15.61
N LEU A 69 3.15 23.81 -15.77
CA LEU A 69 2.78 22.88 -14.71
C LEU A 69 3.76 22.91 -13.53
N LEU A 70 5.07 22.92 -13.81
CA LEU A 70 6.11 22.95 -12.76
C LEU A 70 6.19 24.32 -12.10
N ASP A 71 5.92 25.39 -12.84
CA ASP A 71 5.94 26.77 -12.35
C ASP A 71 4.75 27.07 -11.44
N VAL A 72 3.57 26.50 -11.73
CA VAL A 72 2.41 26.55 -10.81
C VAL A 72 2.73 25.83 -9.51
N LEU A 73 3.33 24.63 -9.58
CA LEU A 73 3.79 23.89 -8.40
C LEU A 73 4.85 24.65 -7.60
N ALA A 74 5.81 25.30 -8.27
CA ALA A 74 6.86 26.08 -7.61
C ALA A 74 6.35 27.35 -6.93
N ARG A 75 5.24 27.91 -7.42
CA ARG A 75 4.57 29.07 -6.83
C ARG A 75 3.61 28.70 -5.70
N ASP A 76 3.30 27.42 -5.52
CA ASP A 76 2.46 26.96 -4.42
C ASP A 76 3.23 27.07 -3.09
N THR A 77 2.76 27.96 -2.23
CA THR A 77 3.37 28.22 -0.91
C THR A 77 2.72 27.41 0.20
N HIS A 78 1.60 26.73 -0.04
CA HIS A 78 0.80 26.11 1.03
C HIS A 78 1.38 24.80 1.56
N TYR A 79 2.06 24.01 0.73
CA TYR A 79 2.55 22.67 1.13
C TYR A 79 4.07 22.61 1.39
N LYS A 80 4.75 23.75 1.40
CA LYS A 80 6.22 23.85 1.49
C LYS A 80 6.83 23.21 2.76
N TYR A 81 6.03 23.08 3.83
CA TYR A 81 6.45 22.48 5.10
C TYR A 81 5.78 21.14 5.39
N LEU A 82 4.92 20.64 4.50
CA LEU A 82 4.20 19.38 4.71
C LEU A 82 5.18 18.23 4.93
N VAL A 83 6.32 18.19 4.22
CA VAL A 83 7.39 17.20 4.43
C VAL A 83 7.91 17.19 5.85
N ILE A 84 8.26 18.36 6.38
CA ILE A 84 8.90 18.48 7.68
C ILE A 84 7.94 17.94 8.76
N ILE A 85 6.67 18.30 8.65
CA ILE A 85 5.61 17.83 9.53
C ILE A 85 5.33 16.33 9.32
N LEU A 86 5.32 15.86 8.07
CA LEU A 86 5.05 14.46 7.71
C LEU A 86 6.15 13.52 8.22
N ILE A 87 7.42 13.92 8.13
CA ILE A 87 8.55 13.13 8.67
C ILE A 87 8.43 13.04 10.19
N SER A 88 8.19 14.17 10.87
CA SER A 88 8.05 14.22 12.33
C SER A 88 6.88 13.36 12.81
N SER A 89 5.69 13.57 12.24
CA SER A 89 4.46 12.86 12.62
C SER A 89 4.50 11.38 12.26
N GLY A 90 4.95 11.03 11.05
CA GLY A 90 5.08 9.65 10.59
C GLY A 90 6.08 8.85 11.43
N THR A 91 7.22 9.44 11.77
CA THR A 91 8.22 8.81 12.63
C THR A 91 7.65 8.56 14.03
N GLY A 92 7.00 9.57 14.62
CA GLY A 92 6.35 9.43 15.92
C GLY A 92 5.29 8.33 15.94
N PHE A 93 4.47 8.25 14.89
CA PHE A 93 3.45 7.20 14.75
C PHE A 93 4.07 5.80 14.66
N VAL A 94 5.09 5.59 13.83
CA VAL A 94 5.76 4.29 13.67
C VAL A 94 6.39 3.85 14.99
N ILE A 95 7.06 4.76 15.70
CA ILE A 95 7.66 4.47 17.00
C ILE A 95 6.59 4.10 18.01
N ALA A 96 5.51 4.89 18.12
CA ALA A 96 4.42 4.61 19.05
C ALA A 96 3.75 3.25 18.77
N ASN A 97 3.51 2.92 17.50
CA ASN A 97 2.95 1.63 17.10
C ASN A 97 3.90 0.47 17.42
N TRP A 98 5.20 0.64 17.13
CA TRP A 98 6.22 -0.35 17.45
C TRP A 98 6.32 -0.60 18.95
N VAL A 99 6.45 0.45 19.75
CA VAL A 99 6.55 0.38 21.21
C VAL A 99 5.27 -0.21 21.82
N GLY A 100 4.10 0.20 21.33
CA GLY A 100 2.82 -0.38 21.75
C GLY A 100 2.74 -1.89 21.48
N TRP A 101 3.24 -2.34 20.34
CA TRP A 101 3.32 -3.77 20.03
C TRP A 101 4.30 -4.53 20.94
N GLN A 102 5.43 -3.92 21.31
CA GLN A 102 6.36 -4.50 22.27
C GLN A 102 5.69 -4.71 23.63
N TYR A 103 4.97 -3.70 24.14
CA TYR A 103 4.23 -3.83 25.39
C TYR A 103 3.13 -4.90 25.29
N TYR A 104 2.35 -4.94 24.22
CA TYR A 104 1.31 -5.95 24.03
C TYR A 104 1.84 -7.40 24.03
N ARG A 105 3.03 -7.63 23.46
CA ARG A 105 3.62 -8.97 23.36
C ARG A 105 4.33 -9.46 24.61
N ASN A 106 4.85 -8.53 25.42
CA ASN A 106 5.64 -8.82 26.62
C ASN A 106 4.90 -8.54 27.94
N SER A 107 3.62 -8.18 27.89
CA SER A 107 2.71 -8.12 29.06
C SER A 107 1.90 -9.40 29.15
#